data_AF-A0A7X7B5T3-F1
#
_entry.id   AF-A0A7X7B5T3-F1
#
_cell.length_a   1.000
_cell.length_b   1.000
_cell.length_c   1.000
_cell.angle_alpha   90.00
_cell.angle_beta   90.00
_cell.angle_gamma   90.00
#
_symmetry.space_group_name_H-M   'P 1'
#
loop_
_entity.id
_entity.type
_entity.pdbx_description
1 polymer ?
#
loop_
_entity_poly.entity_id
_entity_poly.type
_entity_poly.pdbx_seq_one_letter_code
_entity_poly.pdbx_strand_id
1 'polypeptide(L)'
;MQLGWIDFSKEDREKVLDVINLLTEEGAVDELGIGIIRDSFANLFFPGTSTIQTRAKYFFIVPYILKEVEEGKYGRDPGTILRRIDDEERKCALKLLENDKDGVIGARVLPARWVARKPSSIYWNGIRTLKIFTDDSLSIPEYIKLVCVLRQQKDAARLGNRNGGDNDNTDENDKDDNDAGDLERFHFW
;
A
#
# COMPACT_ATOMS: atom_id res chain seq x y z
N MET A 1 7.54 49.90 -1.70
CA MET A 1 8.46 48.84 -1.23
C MET A 1 9.71 49.56 -0.71
N GLN A 2 9.82 49.75 0.61
CA GLN A 2 10.95 50.45 1.22
C GLN A 2 12.03 49.42 1.56
N LEU A 3 13.18 49.50 0.89
CA LEU A 3 14.39 48.79 1.27
C LEU A 3 15.10 49.63 2.33
N GLY A 4 15.04 49.20 3.58
CA GLY A 4 15.78 49.78 4.70
C GLY A 4 17.07 49.00 4.93
N TRP A 5 18.21 49.69 4.93
CA TRP A 5 19.47 49.13 5.42
C TRP A 5 19.42 49.13 6.96
N ILE A 6 19.46 47.94 7.56
CA ILE A 6 19.57 47.80 9.01
C ILE A 6 21.05 47.59 9.32
N ASP A 7 21.70 48.63 9.82
CA ASP A 7 23.04 48.53 10.39
C ASP A 7 22.89 48.01 11.83
N PHE A 8 23.00 46.69 11.99
CA PHE A 8 23.02 46.09 13.31
C PHE A 8 24.41 46.28 13.91
N SER A 9 24.48 46.93 15.08
CA SER A 9 25.66 46.80 15.92
C SER A 9 25.92 45.31 16.21
N LYS A 10 27.19 44.94 16.40
CA LYS A 10 27.57 43.55 16.71
C LYS A 10 26.77 43.00 17.90
N GLU A 11 26.50 43.84 18.90
CA GLU A 11 25.76 43.43 20.09
C GLU A 11 24.30 43.08 19.79
N ASP A 12 23.65 43.80 18.87
CA ASP A 12 22.24 43.54 18.54
C ASP A 12 22.10 42.30 17.66
N ARG A 13 23.10 42.03 16.80
CA ARG A 13 23.20 40.78 16.07
C ARG A 13 23.36 39.58 17.00
N GLU A 14 24.21 39.67 18.02
CA GLU A 14 24.40 38.61 19.01
C GLU A 14 23.11 38.34 19.79
N LYS A 15 22.42 39.38 20.27
CA LYS A 15 21.13 39.21 20.98
C LYS A 15 20.06 38.54 20.12
N VAL A 16 19.97 38.91 18.84
CA VAL A 16 19.00 38.28 17.92
C VAL A 16 19.36 36.82 17.66
N LEU A 17 20.65 36.50 17.51
CA LEU A 17 21.11 35.11 17.37
C LEU A 17 20.84 34.27 18.62
N ASP A 18 21.04 34.83 19.81
CA ASP A 18 20.73 34.16 21.07
C ASP A 18 19.23 33.89 21.20
N VAL A 19 18.38 34.84 20.82
CA VAL A 19 16.92 34.65 20.80
C VAL A 19 16.50 33.59 19.77
N ILE A 20 17.12 33.56 18.59
CA ILE A 20 16.89 32.51 17.59
C ILE A 20 17.30 31.14 18.13
N ASN A 21 18.47 31.03 18.77
CA ASN A 21 18.95 29.78 19.37
C ASN A 21 18.06 29.30 20.52
N LEU A 22 17.54 30.21 21.35
CA LEU A 22 16.57 29.90 22.41
C LEU A 22 15.19 29.47 21.89
N LEU A 23 14.81 29.94 20.69
CA LEU A 23 13.57 29.56 20.00
C LEU A 23 13.75 28.33 19.10
N THR A 24 14.99 27.92 18.84
CA THR A 24 15.29 26.70 18.09
C THR A 24 15.08 25.53 19.04
N GLU A 25 13.91 24.90 18.95
CA GLU A 25 13.68 23.62 19.60
C GLU A 25 14.79 22.64 19.19
N GLU A 26 15.28 21.82 20.13
CA GLU A 26 16.18 20.69 19.83
C GLU A 26 15.45 19.71 18.91
N GLY A 27 15.49 20.00 17.60
CA GLY A 27 15.05 19.09 16.59
C GLY A 27 16.01 17.90 16.59
N ALA A 28 15.45 16.69 16.64
CA ALA A 28 16.19 15.46 16.33
C ALA A 28 16.52 15.44 14.82
N VAL A 29 17.34 16.38 14.38
CA VAL A 29 17.81 16.49 13.01
C VAL A 29 19.18 15.84 12.98
N ASP A 30 19.31 14.78 12.19
CA ASP A 30 20.56 14.08 12.00
C ASP A 30 21.47 14.90 11.07
N GLU A 31 22.25 15.80 11.67
CA GLU A 31 23.14 16.72 10.96
C GLU A 31 24.28 16.01 10.20
N LEU A 32 24.60 14.77 10.59
CA LEU A 32 25.65 13.94 9.96
C LEU A 32 25.12 12.94 8.92
N GLY A 33 23.81 12.78 8.77
CA GLY A 33 23.22 11.79 7.85
C GLY A 33 23.42 10.32 8.27
N ILE A 34 23.73 10.06 9.54
CA ILE A 34 23.91 8.71 10.11
C ILE A 34 22.65 7.86 9.95
N GLY A 35 21.47 8.46 10.01
CA GLY A 35 20.16 7.87 9.78
C GLY A 35 20.04 7.26 8.38
N ILE A 36 20.57 7.91 7.35
CA ILE A 36 20.58 7.35 5.98
C ILE A 36 21.44 6.09 5.92
N ILE A 37 22.61 6.12 6.56
CA ILE A 37 23.53 4.98 6.62
C ILE A 37 22.85 3.82 7.38
N ARG A 38 22.29 4.10 8.57
CA ARG A 38 21.56 3.13 9.38
C ARG A 38 20.39 2.51 8.59
N ASP A 39 19.58 3.33 7.95
CA ASP A 39 18.40 2.86 7.21
C ASP A 39 18.83 2.07 5.97
N SER A 40 19.95 2.41 5.35
CA SER A 40 20.55 1.62 4.26
C SER A 40 20.97 0.23 4.73
N PHE A 41 21.66 0.14 5.87
CA PHE A 41 21.99 -1.16 6.49
C PHE A 41 20.73 -1.94 6.90
N ALA A 42 19.72 -1.26 7.45
CA ALA A 42 18.47 -1.90 7.83
C ALA A 42 17.77 -2.52 6.60
N ASN A 43 17.70 -1.79 5.49
CA ASN A 43 17.13 -2.29 4.23
C ASN A 43 17.96 -3.45 3.63
N LEU A 44 19.28 -3.45 3.82
CA LEU A 44 20.16 -4.52 3.36
C LEU A 44 19.98 -5.80 4.18
N PHE A 45 19.94 -5.70 5.51
CA PHE A 45 19.84 -6.86 6.41
C PHE A 45 18.42 -7.40 6.52
N PHE A 46 17.41 -6.54 6.41
CA PHE A 46 16.01 -6.88 6.68
C PHE A 46 15.08 -6.42 5.55
N PRO A 47 15.31 -6.91 4.30
CA PRO A 47 14.56 -6.45 3.14
C PRO A 47 13.06 -6.70 3.33
N GLY A 48 12.26 -5.65 3.13
CA GLY A 48 10.80 -5.74 3.20
C GLY A 48 10.23 -5.83 4.62
N THR A 49 11.07 -5.81 5.65
CA THR A 49 10.59 -5.82 7.04
C THR A 49 10.88 -4.51 7.75
N SER A 50 10.03 -4.15 8.71
CA SER A 50 10.23 -2.95 9.54
C SER A 50 9.86 -3.23 10.98
N THR A 51 10.36 -2.40 11.90
CA THR A 51 10.03 -2.49 13.33
C THR A 51 8.55 -2.30 13.64
N ILE A 52 7.78 -1.70 12.72
CA ILE A 52 6.33 -1.53 12.83
C ILE A 52 5.59 -2.84 12.52
N GLN A 53 6.20 -3.76 11.77
CA GLN A 53 5.61 -5.05 11.42
C GLN A 53 5.79 -6.07 12.56
N THR A 54 4.90 -5.98 13.54
CA THR A 54 4.98 -6.78 14.77
C THR A 54 4.47 -8.22 14.64
N ARG A 55 3.83 -8.62 13.53
CA ARG A 55 3.25 -9.96 13.39
C ARG A 55 3.25 -10.46 11.94
N ALA A 56 3.92 -11.59 11.70
CA ALA A 56 4.08 -12.15 10.36
C ALA A 56 2.75 -12.57 9.68
N LYS A 57 1.70 -12.89 10.45
CA LYS A 57 0.39 -13.30 9.89
C LYS A 57 -0.21 -12.27 8.93
N TYR A 58 0.07 -10.97 9.12
CA TYR A 58 -0.44 -9.93 8.22
C TYR A 58 0.15 -10.00 6.80
N PHE A 59 1.32 -10.62 6.61
CA PHE A 59 1.86 -10.91 5.28
C PHE A 59 1.01 -11.89 4.47
N PHE A 60 0.13 -12.66 5.11
CA PHE A 60 -0.80 -13.56 4.42
C PHE A 60 -2.23 -13.01 4.39
N ILE A 61 -2.66 -12.37 5.47
CA ILE A 61 -4.02 -11.80 5.56
C ILE A 61 -4.23 -10.72 4.49
N VAL A 62 -3.27 -9.82 4.30
CA VAL A 62 -3.41 -8.71 3.35
C VAL A 62 -3.48 -9.23 1.90
N PRO A 63 -2.54 -10.05 1.40
CA PRO A 63 -2.65 -10.67 0.07
C PRO A 63 -3.93 -11.48 -0.11
N TYR A 64 -4.36 -12.22 0.91
CA TYR A 64 -5.57 -13.03 0.82
C TYR A 64 -6.82 -12.16 0.62
N ILE A 65 -6.95 -11.06 1.37
CA ILE A 65 -8.05 -10.10 1.17
C ILE A 65 -7.99 -9.51 -0.24
N LEU A 66 -6.80 -9.16 -0.74
CA LEU A 66 -6.63 -8.63 -2.10
C LEU A 66 -6.95 -9.67 -3.19
N LYS A 67 -6.67 -10.96 -2.94
CA LYS A 67 -7.11 -12.05 -3.82
C LYS A 67 -8.63 -12.18 -3.84
N GLU A 68 -9.29 -12.08 -2.69
CA GLU A 68 -10.76 -12.12 -2.64
C GLU A 68 -11.42 -10.94 -3.37
N VAL A 69 -10.74 -9.79 -3.44
CA VAL A 69 -11.15 -8.65 -4.29
C VAL A 69 -11.09 -9.03 -5.77
N GLU A 70 -10.03 -9.73 -6.18
CA GLU A 70 -9.84 -10.21 -7.55
C GLU A 70 -10.90 -11.23 -7.97
N GLU A 71 -11.22 -12.17 -7.08
CA GLU A 71 -12.32 -13.13 -7.24
C GLU A 71 -13.70 -12.43 -7.29
N GLY A 72 -13.74 -11.16 -6.89
CA GLY A 72 -14.88 -10.29 -7.12
C GLY A 72 -15.93 -10.32 -6.02
N LYS A 73 -15.53 -10.74 -4.81
CA LYS A 73 -16.40 -10.88 -3.62
C LYS A 73 -16.98 -9.55 -3.12
N TYR A 74 -16.34 -8.42 -3.43
CA TYR A 74 -16.65 -7.11 -2.85
C TYR A 74 -17.31 -6.12 -3.81
N GLY A 75 -17.79 -6.58 -4.96
CA GLY A 75 -18.52 -5.76 -5.94
C GLY A 75 -17.62 -5.20 -7.04
N ARG A 76 -18.08 -4.13 -7.70
CA ARG A 76 -17.41 -3.51 -8.86
C ARG A 76 -16.88 -2.09 -8.60
N ASP A 77 -17.37 -1.43 -7.55
CA ASP A 77 -17.00 -0.04 -7.24
C ASP A 77 -15.71 0.02 -6.40
N PRO A 78 -14.63 0.68 -6.88
CA PRO A 78 -13.36 0.75 -6.16
C PRO A 78 -13.45 1.36 -4.76
N GLY A 79 -14.31 2.38 -4.57
CA GLY A 79 -14.47 3.04 -3.27
C GLY A 79 -15.11 2.12 -2.23
N THR A 80 -16.12 1.36 -2.65
CA THR A 80 -16.79 0.36 -1.82
C THR A 80 -15.85 -0.80 -1.50
N ILE A 81 -15.06 -1.25 -2.47
CA ILE A 81 -14.05 -2.30 -2.28
C ILE A 81 -13.02 -1.88 -1.23
N LEU A 82 -12.46 -0.68 -1.32
CA LEU A 82 -11.47 -0.18 -0.35
C LEU A 82 -12.03 -0.15 1.09
N ARG A 83 -13.25 0.36 1.27
CA ARG A 83 -13.92 0.33 2.58
C ARG A 83 -14.12 -1.09 3.09
N ARG A 84 -14.41 -2.02 2.18
CA ARG A 84 -14.65 -3.41 2.54
C ARG A 84 -13.37 -4.14 2.93
N ILE A 85 -12.27 -3.87 2.25
CA ILE A 85 -10.93 -4.33 2.64
C ILE A 85 -10.63 -3.87 4.07
N ASP A 86 -10.86 -2.59 4.38
CA ASP A 86 -10.64 -2.05 5.73
C ASP A 86 -11.48 -2.77 6.79
N ASP A 87 -12.75 -3.07 6.48
CA ASP A 87 -13.64 -3.81 7.37
C ASP A 87 -13.19 -5.24 7.62
N GLU A 88 -12.71 -5.94 6.59
CA GLU A 88 -12.22 -7.31 6.72
C GLU A 88 -10.88 -7.35 7.47
N GLU A 89 -9.97 -6.42 7.20
CA GLU A 89 -8.74 -6.26 7.98
C GLU A 89 -9.05 -6.01 9.46
N ARG A 90 -10.08 -5.20 9.75
CA ARG A 90 -10.57 -4.95 11.11
C ARG A 90 -11.10 -6.21 11.77
N LYS A 91 -11.92 -6.99 11.07
CA LYS A 91 -12.43 -8.28 11.60
C LYS A 91 -11.30 -9.26 11.86
N CYS A 92 -10.32 -9.36 10.96
CA CYS A 92 -9.13 -10.19 11.17
C CYS A 92 -8.34 -9.73 12.39
N ALA A 93 -8.13 -8.42 12.57
CA ALA A 93 -7.44 -7.89 13.75
C ALA A 93 -8.20 -8.19 15.06
N LEU A 94 -9.53 -8.10 15.08
CA LEU A 94 -10.34 -8.48 16.24
C LEU A 94 -10.18 -9.96 16.59
N LYS A 95 -10.24 -10.87 15.59
CA LYS A 95 -10.00 -12.30 15.81
C LYS A 95 -8.59 -12.59 16.31
N LEU A 96 -7.59 -11.84 15.83
CA LEU A 96 -6.22 -11.97 16.32
C LEU A 96 -6.11 -11.53 17.77
N LEU A 97 -6.80 -10.44 18.16
CA LEU A 97 -6.83 -9.88 19.51
C LEU A 97 -7.47 -10.84 20.53
N GLU A 98 -8.47 -11.64 20.13
CA GLU A 98 -9.10 -12.66 20.98
C GLU A 98 -8.12 -13.78 21.35
N ASN A 99 -7.22 -14.13 20.45
CA ASN A 99 -6.25 -15.20 20.66
C ASN A 99 -5.01 -14.70 21.41
N ASP A 100 -4.47 -13.55 21.02
CA ASP A 100 -3.26 -12.96 21.58
C ASP A 100 -3.20 -11.45 21.29
N LYS A 101 -2.96 -10.66 22.33
CA LYS A 101 -2.97 -9.19 22.25
C LYS A 101 -1.62 -8.63 21.79
N ASP A 102 -0.53 -9.39 21.93
CA ASP A 102 0.80 -8.88 21.65
C ASP A 102 1.06 -8.80 20.14
N GLY A 103 1.54 -7.63 19.72
CA GLY A 103 1.88 -7.36 18.33
C GLY A 103 0.70 -7.24 17.37
N VAL A 104 -0.55 -7.17 17.84
CA VAL A 104 -1.72 -6.90 17.00
C VAL A 104 -1.77 -5.42 16.64
N ILE A 105 -1.84 -5.13 15.34
CA ILE A 105 -1.95 -3.75 14.85
C ILE A 105 -3.29 -3.17 15.31
N GLY A 106 -3.24 -2.07 16.07
CA GLY A 106 -4.42 -1.42 16.61
C GLY A 106 -4.95 -2.00 17.93
N ALA A 107 -4.21 -2.90 18.60
CA ALA A 107 -4.63 -3.53 19.86
C ALA A 107 -5.14 -2.55 20.94
N ARG A 108 -4.61 -1.32 20.97
CA ARG A 108 -4.99 -0.28 21.95
C ARG A 108 -6.28 0.46 21.61
N VAL A 109 -6.67 0.48 20.33
CA VAL A 109 -7.77 1.31 19.81
C VAL A 109 -8.99 0.45 19.43
N LEU A 110 -8.75 -0.83 19.13
CA LEU A 110 -9.79 -1.84 18.92
C LEU A 110 -10.51 -2.14 20.24
N PRO A 111 -11.85 -2.31 20.24
CA PRO A 111 -12.76 -2.36 19.08
C PRO A 111 -13.37 -1.00 18.66
N ALA A 112 -13.10 0.09 19.39
CA ALA A 112 -13.83 1.35 19.26
C ALA A 112 -13.59 2.10 17.94
N ARG A 113 -12.37 2.08 17.40
CA ARG A 113 -12.02 2.75 16.15
C ARG A 113 -10.99 1.94 15.35
N TRP A 114 -10.99 2.12 14.03
CA TRP A 114 -9.95 1.57 13.17
C TRP A 114 -8.68 2.44 13.13
N VAL A 115 -7.56 1.81 12.81
CA VAL A 115 -6.23 2.44 12.81
C VAL A 115 -6.04 3.39 11.62
N ALA A 116 -5.31 4.49 11.85
CA ALA A 116 -4.94 5.41 10.78
C ALA A 116 -3.96 4.77 9.79
N ARG A 117 -2.96 4.03 10.31
CA ARG A 117 -2.06 3.20 9.50
C ARG A 117 -2.56 1.77 9.50
N LYS A 118 -3.15 1.37 8.39
CA LYS A 118 -3.75 0.05 8.19
C LYS A 118 -2.69 -1.03 7.99
N PRO A 119 -2.98 -2.30 8.32
CA PRO A 119 -2.10 -3.42 8.01
C PRO A 119 -1.71 -3.47 6.53
N SER A 120 -2.66 -3.28 5.61
CA SER A 120 -2.42 -3.11 4.18
C SER A 120 -1.28 -2.15 3.89
N SER A 121 -1.31 -0.93 4.44
CA SER A 121 -0.27 0.08 4.22
C SER A 121 1.08 -0.26 4.86
N ILE A 122 1.08 -0.83 6.06
CA ILE A 122 2.31 -1.17 6.81
C ILE A 122 3.07 -2.33 6.16
N TYR A 123 2.33 -3.32 5.66
CA TYR A 123 2.90 -4.55 5.11
C TYR A 123 3.11 -4.47 3.59
N TRP A 124 2.54 -3.47 2.90
CA TRP A 124 2.63 -3.34 1.44
C TRP A 124 4.05 -3.40 0.89
N ASN A 125 4.96 -2.61 1.47
CA ASN A 125 6.36 -2.60 1.05
C ASN A 125 7.02 -3.97 1.21
N GLY A 126 6.68 -4.67 2.29
CA GLY A 126 7.19 -6.00 2.55
C GLY A 126 6.64 -7.06 1.59
N ILE A 127 5.35 -7.00 1.29
CA ILE A 127 4.69 -7.90 0.32
C ILE A 127 5.35 -7.78 -1.05
N ARG A 128 5.65 -6.56 -1.50
CA ARG A 128 6.38 -6.31 -2.76
C ARG A 128 7.82 -6.83 -2.71
N THR A 129 8.55 -6.51 -1.63
CA THR A 129 9.95 -6.92 -1.49
C THR A 129 10.10 -8.44 -1.43
N LEU A 130 9.14 -9.13 -0.80
CA LEU A 130 9.09 -10.60 -0.73
C LEU A 130 8.53 -11.25 -2.00
N LYS A 131 8.19 -10.47 -3.04
CA LYS A 131 7.64 -10.95 -4.31
C LYS A 131 6.37 -11.80 -4.18
N ILE A 132 5.62 -11.59 -3.08
CA ILE A 132 4.25 -12.10 -2.93
C ILE A 132 3.31 -11.32 -3.87
N PHE A 133 3.65 -10.06 -4.14
CA PHE A 133 3.09 -9.29 -5.25
C PHE A 133 4.24 -8.97 -6.20
N THR A 134 4.07 -9.31 -7.47
CA THR A 134 5.14 -9.29 -8.49
C THR A 134 5.42 -7.89 -9.06
N ASP A 135 4.44 -6.99 -9.02
CA ASP A 135 4.58 -5.62 -9.52
C ASP A 135 5.09 -4.67 -8.41
N ASP A 136 6.26 -4.06 -8.67
CA ASP A 136 6.93 -3.18 -7.72
C ASP A 136 6.33 -1.75 -7.68
N SER A 137 5.53 -1.37 -8.68
CA SER A 137 5.09 0.01 -8.90
C SER A 137 3.68 0.32 -8.35
N LEU A 138 2.73 -0.60 -8.48
CA LEU A 138 1.30 -0.34 -8.25
C LEU A 138 0.93 -0.16 -6.78
N SER A 139 0.38 0.99 -6.39
CA SER A 139 -0.21 1.16 -5.05
C SER A 139 -1.49 0.32 -4.88
N ILE A 140 -1.91 0.05 -3.64
CA ILE A 140 -3.13 -0.73 -3.37
C ILE A 140 -4.39 -0.14 -4.07
N PRO A 141 -4.64 1.19 -4.03
CA PRO A 141 -5.78 1.77 -4.75
C PRO A 141 -5.67 1.65 -6.27
N GLU A 142 -4.46 1.76 -6.83
CA GLU A 142 -4.22 1.57 -8.27
C GLU A 142 -4.43 0.12 -8.68
N TYR A 143 -3.93 -0.82 -7.88
CA TYR A 143 -4.17 -2.25 -8.06
C TYR A 143 -5.65 -2.58 -8.08
N ILE A 144 -6.44 -2.05 -7.14
CA ILE A 144 -7.90 -2.29 -7.11
C ILE A 144 -8.59 -1.72 -8.36
N LYS A 145 -8.19 -0.54 -8.83
CA LYS A 145 -8.72 0.03 -10.08
C LYS A 145 -8.40 -0.86 -11.26
N LEU A 146 -7.16 -1.33 -11.35
CA LEU A 146 -6.72 -2.25 -12.41
C LEU A 146 -7.55 -3.53 -12.39
N VAL A 147 -7.67 -4.19 -11.24
CA VAL A 147 -8.48 -5.40 -11.06
C VAL A 147 -9.94 -5.17 -11.50
N CYS A 148 -10.55 -4.04 -11.15
CA CYS A 148 -11.90 -3.70 -11.60
C CYS A 148 -12.00 -3.62 -13.14
N VAL A 149 -11.01 -3.00 -13.80
CA VAL A 149 -10.96 -2.88 -15.27
C VAL A 149 -10.77 -4.24 -15.92
N LEU A 150 -9.80 -5.03 -15.44
CA LEU A 150 -9.51 -6.38 -15.96
C LEU A 150 -10.73 -7.29 -15.82
N ARG A 151 -11.47 -7.17 -14.72
CA ARG A 151 -12.71 -7.92 -14.52
C ARG A 151 -13.80 -7.51 -15.51
N GLN A 152 -13.98 -6.21 -15.76
CA GLN A 152 -14.95 -5.74 -16.75
C GLN A 152 -14.64 -6.28 -18.16
N GLN A 153 -13.36 -6.32 -18.53
CA GLN A 153 -12.92 -6.90 -19.81
C GLN A 153 -13.20 -8.41 -19.87
N LYS A 154 -12.89 -9.15 -18.80
CA LYS A 154 -13.16 -10.59 -18.71
C LYS A 154 -14.66 -10.92 -18.77
N ASP A 155 -15.49 -10.12 -18.08
CA ASP A 155 -16.94 -10.28 -18.11
C ASP A 155 -17.50 -9.94 -19.51
N ALA A 156 -16.96 -8.92 -20.19
CA ALA A 156 -17.34 -8.57 -21.56
C ALA A 156 -16.97 -9.66 -22.57
N ALA A 157 -15.76 -10.23 -22.49
CA ALA A 157 -15.32 -11.35 -23.34
C ALA A 157 -16.19 -12.60 -23.13
N ARG A 158 -16.54 -12.92 -21.87
CA ARG A 158 -17.45 -14.03 -21.54
C ARG A 158 -18.87 -13.84 -22.08
N LEU A 159 -19.37 -12.61 -22.14
CA LEU A 159 -20.68 -12.29 -22.71
C LEU A 159 -20.67 -12.36 -24.24
N GLY A 160 -19.59 -11.92 -24.89
CA GLY A 160 -19.39 -12.06 -26.34
C GLY A 160 -19.43 -13.51 -26.81
N ASN A 161 -18.78 -14.43 -26.07
CA ASN A 161 -18.78 -15.86 -26.38
C ASN A 161 -20.13 -16.57 -26.19
N ARG A 162 -21.09 -15.97 -25.46
CA ARG A 162 -22.43 -16.57 -25.29
C ARG A 162 -23.40 -16.25 -26.42
N ASN A 163 -23.14 -15.21 -27.21
CA ASN A 163 -24.02 -14.80 -28.31
C ASN A 163 -23.65 -15.44 -29.67
N GLY A 164 -22.60 -16.27 -29.74
CA GLY A 164 -22.22 -17.02 -30.95
C GLY A 164 -22.74 -18.46 -30.99
N GLY A 165 -23.64 -18.84 -30.07
CA GLY A 165 -24.15 -20.20 -29.91
C GLY A 165 -25.41 -20.51 -30.73
N ASP A 166 -25.53 -19.98 -31.94
CA ASP A 166 -26.49 -20.44 -32.94
C ASP A 166 -26.08 -19.89 -34.31
N ASN A 167 -25.12 -20.53 -34.98
CA ASN A 167 -25.22 -20.94 -36.38
C ASN A 167 -23.84 -21.24 -37.01
N ASP A 168 -23.80 -22.41 -37.65
CA ASP A 168 -22.98 -22.84 -38.77
C ASP A 168 -21.46 -23.04 -38.67
N ASN A 169 -21.08 -24.16 -39.30
CA ASN A 169 -19.75 -24.62 -39.64
C ASN A 169 -18.89 -23.53 -40.30
N THR A 170 -17.71 -23.28 -39.73
CA THR A 170 -16.55 -22.86 -40.51
C THR A 170 -15.28 -23.38 -39.83
N ASP A 171 -14.67 -24.37 -40.48
CA ASP A 171 -13.25 -24.66 -40.35
C ASP A 171 -12.46 -23.41 -40.78
N GLU A 172 -12.04 -22.57 -39.85
CA GLU A 172 -10.90 -21.68 -40.08
C GLU A 172 -9.94 -21.68 -38.89
N ASN A 173 -8.68 -21.76 -39.28
CA ASN A 173 -7.55 -22.24 -38.53
C ASN A 173 -6.84 -21.04 -37.91
N ASP A 174 -7.50 -20.30 -37.02
CA ASP A 174 -6.95 -19.08 -36.42
C ASP A 174 -6.37 -19.36 -35.03
N LYS A 175 -5.15 -19.91 -35.03
CA LYS A 175 -4.25 -19.88 -33.89
C LYS A 175 -3.51 -18.53 -33.82
N ASP A 176 -4.25 -17.42 -33.73
CA ASP A 176 -3.64 -16.08 -33.63
C ASP A 176 -3.94 -15.35 -32.31
N ASP A 177 -4.75 -15.95 -31.42
CA ASP A 177 -5.06 -15.42 -30.08
C ASP A 177 -4.11 -15.93 -28.97
N ASN A 178 -2.87 -16.27 -29.32
CA ASN A 178 -1.87 -16.72 -28.33
C ASN A 178 -1.21 -15.57 -27.55
N ASP A 179 -1.47 -14.31 -27.91
CA ASP A 179 -0.84 -13.13 -27.28
C ASP A 179 -1.86 -12.01 -26.98
N ALA A 180 -3.12 -12.38 -26.69
CA ALA A 180 -4.16 -11.45 -26.25
C ALA A 180 -3.92 -10.99 -24.80
N GLY A 181 -2.80 -10.29 -24.60
CA GLY A 181 -2.40 -9.65 -23.34
C GLY A 181 -2.15 -10.67 -22.24
N ASP A 182 -0.88 -10.82 -21.87
CA ASP A 182 -0.41 -11.53 -20.68
C ASP A 182 -1.08 -10.98 -19.40
N LEU A 183 -2.37 -11.30 -19.21
CA LEU A 183 -3.23 -10.95 -18.09
C LEU A 183 -2.77 -11.67 -16.82
N GLU A 184 -1.91 -12.67 -16.97
CA GLU A 184 -1.36 -13.46 -15.87
C GLU A 184 -0.31 -12.71 -15.04
N ARG A 185 0.19 -11.56 -15.52
CA ARG A 185 1.24 -10.80 -14.81
C ARG A 185 0.79 -10.09 -13.53
N PHE A 186 -0.52 -9.88 -13.32
CA PHE A 186 -1.04 -9.04 -12.22
C PHE A 186 -1.70 -9.83 -11.09
N HIS A 187 -1.37 -11.11 -10.95
CA HIS A 187 -1.93 -11.95 -9.90
C HIS A 187 -1.04 -11.98 -8.66
N PHE A 188 -1.67 -12.22 -7.51
CA PHE A 188 -0.97 -12.49 -6.26
C PHE A 188 -0.28 -13.88 -6.25
N TRP A 189 -0.49 -14.70 -7.29
CA TRP A 189 0.00 -16.08 -7.45
C TRP A 189 0.07 -16.47 -8.92
#